data_AF-J8D9V8-F1
#
_entry.id   AF-J8D9V8-F1
#
_cell.length_a   1.000
_cell.length_b   1.000
_cell.length_c   1.000
_cell.angle_alpha   90.00
_cell.angle_beta   90.00
_cell.angle_gamma   90.00
#
_symmetry.space_group_name_H-M   'P 1'
#
loop_
_entity.id
_entity.type
_entity.pdbx_description
1 polymer ?
#
loop_
_entity_poly.entity_id
_entity_poly.type
_entity_poly.pdbx_seq_one_letter_code
_entity_poly.pdbx_strand_id
1 'polypeptide(L)'
;MMITVTQQIQNVLRNRRFIIFTLIFPSLWYLFFMYQFKNAVAFNATTLAVFSGMFGVAGSGINTFSTRVAREKKYYDFMNKISPYNKAKYLFDSLITQTMLNVMIILTITLTGLLFGNMTIEFDYIKMVSILMYYGFYYIIIGYILGTLFDDETLTSVSFPIFMGFMLINLTPNAVSFNGLKFLGDVQKIFPGYYFNDAISHIHDSQKVMVDFGIISIHLLIVLGLVSIVSMYKKYRTGRNA
;
A
#
# COMPACT_ATOMS: atom_id res chain seq x y z
N MET A 1 12.53 26.82 -1.50
CA MET A 1 12.63 25.90 -0.36
C MET A 1 12.66 24.48 -0.91
N MET A 2 13.72 23.72 -0.67
CA MET A 2 13.92 22.38 -1.24
C MET A 2 13.23 21.36 -0.34
N ILE A 3 12.15 20.74 -0.81
CA ILE A 3 11.42 19.72 -0.05
C ILE A 3 12.25 18.44 -0.05
N THR A 4 12.91 18.15 1.07
CA THR A 4 13.67 16.90 1.26
C THR A 4 12.79 15.79 1.81
N VAL A 5 13.22 14.53 1.70
CA VAL A 5 12.58 13.36 2.33
C VAL A 5 12.26 13.63 3.81
N THR A 6 13.20 14.25 4.54
CA THR A 6 13.02 14.60 5.95
C THR A 6 11.84 15.55 6.17
N GLN A 7 11.70 16.58 5.35
CA GLN A 7 10.59 17.53 5.48
C GLN A 7 9.26 16.88 5.16
N GLN A 8 9.20 16.01 4.15
CA GLN A 8 7.97 15.28 3.84
C GLN A 8 7.54 14.37 4.98
N ILE A 9 8.48 13.63 5.58
CA ILE A 9 8.21 12.78 6.75
C ILE A 9 7.71 13.63 7.92
N GLN A 10 8.38 14.74 8.23
CA GLN A 10 7.97 15.63 9.31
C GLN A 10 6.56 16.18 9.09
N ASN A 11 6.22 16.58 7.87
CA ASN A 11 4.88 17.09 7.55
C ASN A 11 3.81 16.01 7.75
N VAL A 12 4.10 14.77 7.34
CA VAL A 12 3.17 13.64 7.52
C VAL A 12 3.03 13.29 9.00
N LEU A 13 4.13 13.16 9.74
CA LEU A 13 4.10 12.81 11.17
C LEU A 13 3.54 13.92 12.06
N ARG A 14 3.57 15.19 11.63
CA ARG A 14 2.87 16.28 12.34
C ARG A 14 1.36 16.21 12.20
N ASN A 15 0.85 15.51 11.19
CA ASN A 15 -0.58 15.33 11.00
C ASN A 15 -1.11 14.27 11.98
N ARG A 16 -1.78 14.71 13.05
CA ARG A 16 -2.39 13.82 14.04
C ARG A 16 -3.37 12.81 13.43
N ARG A 17 -4.11 13.21 12.38
CA ARG A 17 -5.03 12.30 11.69
C ARG A 17 -4.27 11.15 11.02
N PHE A 18 -3.10 11.44 10.42
CA PHE A 18 -2.27 10.40 9.83
C PHE A 18 -1.77 9.41 10.89
N ILE A 19 -1.22 9.90 12.01
CA ILE A 19 -0.75 9.03 13.10
C ILE A 19 -1.88 8.10 13.58
N ILE A 20 -3.06 8.65 13.85
CA ILE A 20 -4.17 7.86 14.39
C ILE A 20 -4.71 6.87 13.35
N PHE A 21 -5.07 7.34 12.16
CA PHE A 21 -5.81 6.52 11.19
C PHE A 21 -4.94 5.65 10.31
N THR A 22 -3.66 5.98 10.14
CA THR A 22 -2.76 5.23 9.25
C THR A 22 -1.75 4.38 10.02
N LEU A 23 -1.28 4.86 11.19
CA LEU A 23 -0.24 4.17 11.96
C LEU A 23 -0.83 3.36 13.13
N ILE A 24 -1.79 3.92 13.88
CA ILE A 24 -2.41 3.24 15.03
C ILE A 24 -3.58 2.33 14.63
N PHE A 25 -4.44 2.78 13.71
CA PHE A 25 -5.65 2.05 13.36
C PHE A 25 -5.41 0.61 12.84
N PRO A 26 -4.37 0.32 12.03
CA PRO A 26 -4.04 -1.06 11.66
C PRO A 26 -3.72 -1.96 12.87
N SER A 27 -3.10 -1.42 13.92
CA SER A 27 -2.87 -2.15 15.17
C SER A 27 -4.17 -2.44 15.92
N LEU A 28 -5.14 -1.52 15.92
CA LEU A 28 -6.46 -1.78 16.49
C LEU A 28 -7.19 -2.89 15.72
N TRP A 29 -7.07 -2.87 14.39
CA TRP A 29 -7.64 -3.91 13.52
C TRP A 29 -7.03 -5.29 13.79
N TYR A 30 -5.71 -5.33 13.99
CA TYR A 30 -5.00 -6.53 14.41
C TYR A 30 -5.53 -7.11 15.74
N LEU A 31 -5.67 -6.26 16.77
CA LEU A 31 -6.22 -6.68 18.07
C LEU A 31 -7.66 -7.18 17.94
N PHE A 32 -8.48 -6.48 17.15
CA PHE A 32 -9.85 -6.87 16.86
C PHE A 32 -9.90 -8.27 16.22
N PHE A 33 -9.08 -8.52 15.20
CA PHE A 33 -9.05 -9.82 14.55
C PHE A 33 -8.49 -10.93 15.42
N MET A 34 -7.49 -10.67 16.25
CA MET A 34 -7.04 -11.66 17.23
C MET A 34 -8.17 -12.07 18.19
N TYR A 35 -8.99 -11.12 18.62
CA TYR A 35 -10.15 -11.43 19.46
C TYR A 35 -11.20 -12.23 18.69
N GLN A 36 -11.52 -11.82 17.46
CA GLN A 36 -12.55 -12.46 16.63
C GLN A 36 -12.17 -13.87 16.17
N PHE A 37 -10.88 -14.10 15.87
CA PHE A 37 -10.36 -15.35 15.32
C PHE A 37 -9.60 -16.19 16.36
N LYS A 38 -9.77 -15.91 17.66
CA LYS A 38 -9.07 -16.58 18.76
C LYS A 38 -9.09 -18.13 18.69
N ASN A 39 -10.14 -18.70 18.10
CA ASN A 39 -10.32 -20.16 17.97
C ASN A 39 -10.21 -20.67 16.52
N ALA A 40 -9.87 -19.82 15.56
CA ALA A 40 -9.75 -20.21 14.15
C ALA A 40 -8.34 -20.76 13.87
N VAL A 41 -8.25 -22.03 13.47
CA VAL A 41 -6.98 -22.71 13.16
C VAL A 41 -6.22 -22.04 12.02
N ALA A 42 -6.92 -21.32 11.13
CA ALA A 42 -6.36 -20.73 9.92
C ALA A 42 -5.50 -19.46 10.15
N PHE A 43 -5.60 -18.81 11.31
CA PHE A 43 -4.96 -17.51 11.54
C PHE A 43 -4.20 -17.50 12.87
N ASN A 44 -2.86 -17.49 12.78
CA ASN A 44 -2.01 -17.24 13.94
C ASN A 44 -1.70 -15.74 14.10
N ALA A 45 -1.20 -15.34 15.28
CA ALA A 45 -0.87 -13.96 15.59
C ALA A 45 0.07 -13.31 14.54
N THR A 46 1.00 -14.08 13.98
CA THR A 46 1.98 -13.64 12.99
C THR A 46 1.34 -13.31 11.64
N THR A 47 0.52 -14.21 11.10
CA THR A 47 -0.19 -14.01 9.82
C THR A 47 -1.22 -12.89 9.93
N LEU A 48 -1.92 -12.76 11.07
CA LEU A 48 -2.83 -11.65 11.33
C LEU A 48 -2.12 -10.30 11.38
N ALA A 49 -0.89 -10.24 11.92
CA ALA A 49 -0.11 -9.00 11.94
C ALA A 49 0.25 -8.56 10.52
N VAL A 50 0.70 -9.49 9.67
CA VAL A 50 1.02 -9.22 8.26
C VAL A 50 -0.24 -8.81 7.48
N PHE A 51 -1.35 -9.52 7.69
CA PHE A 51 -2.63 -9.20 7.07
C PHE A 51 -3.12 -7.81 7.47
N SER A 52 -3.05 -7.45 8.76
CA SER A 52 -3.40 -6.10 9.24
C SER A 52 -2.42 -5.03 8.72
N GLY A 53 -1.15 -5.39 8.56
CA GLY A 53 -0.13 -4.57 7.92
C GLY A 53 -0.47 -4.23 6.47
N MET A 54 -1.04 -5.16 5.72
CA MET A 54 -1.52 -4.92 4.35
C MET A 54 -2.57 -3.80 4.31
N PHE A 55 -3.52 -3.76 5.23
CA PHE A 55 -4.50 -2.67 5.33
C PHE A 55 -3.83 -1.32 5.60
N GLY A 56 -2.85 -1.29 6.50
CA GLY A 56 -2.10 -0.08 6.80
C GLY A 56 -1.27 0.42 5.61
N VAL A 57 -0.51 -0.46 4.98
CA VAL A 57 0.33 -0.15 3.80
C VAL A 57 -0.53 0.33 2.62
N ALA A 58 -1.63 -0.36 2.34
CA ALA A 58 -2.53 0.01 1.26
C ALA A 58 -3.30 1.30 1.55
N GLY A 59 -3.76 1.50 2.79
CA GLY A 59 -4.43 2.74 3.20
C GLY A 59 -3.49 3.94 3.14
N SER A 60 -2.22 3.75 3.53
CA SER A 60 -1.19 4.79 3.44
C SER A 60 -0.91 5.17 1.98
N GLY A 61 -0.79 4.19 1.07
CA GLY A 61 -0.57 4.43 -0.35
C GLY A 61 -1.80 4.99 -1.09
N ILE A 62 -2.97 4.36 -0.94
CA ILE A 62 -4.17 4.73 -1.69
C ILE A 62 -4.88 5.94 -1.10
N ASN A 63 -5.07 6.04 0.21
CA ASN A 63 -5.87 7.11 0.81
C ASN A 63 -5.02 8.36 1.07
N THR A 64 -3.94 8.21 1.83
CA THR A 64 -3.15 9.36 2.25
C THR A 64 -2.25 9.87 1.13
N PHE A 65 -1.47 8.98 0.52
CA PHE A 65 -0.46 9.40 -0.43
C PHE A 65 -1.05 9.93 -1.73
N SER A 66 -2.12 9.33 -2.27
CA SER A 66 -2.80 9.85 -3.46
C SER A 66 -3.31 11.27 -3.26
N THR A 67 -3.99 11.53 -2.14
CA THR A 67 -4.53 12.84 -1.76
C THR A 67 -3.40 13.86 -1.60
N ARG A 68 -2.29 13.49 -0.97
CA ARG A 68 -1.10 14.34 -0.85
C ARG A 68 -0.54 14.71 -2.22
N VAL A 69 -0.35 13.73 -3.11
CA VAL A 69 0.13 13.96 -4.49
C VAL A 69 -0.82 14.89 -5.24
N ALA A 70 -2.14 14.71 -5.11
CA ALA A 70 -3.12 15.56 -5.78
C ALA A 70 -3.11 17.01 -5.28
N ARG A 71 -2.88 17.23 -3.99
CA ARG A 71 -2.75 18.56 -3.40
C ARG A 71 -1.48 19.26 -3.85
N GLU A 72 -0.36 18.55 -3.84
CA GLU A 72 0.95 19.16 -4.07
C GLU A 72 1.30 19.26 -5.58
N LYS A 73 0.65 18.51 -6.48
CA LYS A 73 1.00 18.48 -7.91
C LYS A 73 1.05 19.86 -8.58
N LYS A 74 0.13 20.78 -8.26
CA LYS A 74 0.10 22.14 -8.82
C LYS A 74 1.32 22.95 -8.39
N TYR A 75 1.71 22.82 -7.12
CA TYR A 75 2.90 23.47 -6.57
C TYR A 75 4.17 22.97 -7.26
N TYR A 76 4.28 21.67 -7.49
CA TYR A 76 5.44 21.10 -8.19
C TYR A 76 5.47 21.42 -9.68
N ASP A 77 4.32 21.48 -10.35
CA ASP A 77 4.25 21.93 -11.74
C ASP A 77 4.74 23.38 -11.90
N PHE A 78 4.45 24.24 -10.91
CA PHE A 78 4.97 25.60 -10.84
C PHE A 78 6.47 25.63 -10.53
N MET A 79 6.90 24.89 -9.51
CA MET A 79 8.31 24.86 -9.10
C MET A 79 9.23 24.30 -10.19
N ASN A 80 8.79 23.29 -10.94
CA ASN A 80 9.54 22.72 -12.07
C ASN A 80 9.74 23.71 -13.23
N LYS A 81 9.01 24.83 -13.28
CA LYS A 81 9.21 25.90 -14.27
C LYS A 81 10.22 26.96 -13.82
N ILE A 82 10.44 27.10 -12.51
CA ILE A 82 11.13 28.25 -11.90
C ILE A 82 12.38 27.80 -11.10
N SER A 83 12.49 26.52 -10.79
CA SER A 83 13.57 25.93 -10.00
C SER A 83 14.17 24.73 -10.75
N PRO A 84 15.48 24.43 -10.56
CA PRO A 84 16.11 23.20 -11.07
C PRO A 84 15.57 21.91 -10.40
N TYR A 85 14.56 21.99 -9.55
CA TYR A 85 13.95 20.83 -8.91
C TYR A 85 13.09 20.05 -9.91
N ASN A 86 13.68 19.00 -10.48
CA ASN A 86 13.05 18.11 -11.45
C ASN A 86 11.95 17.24 -10.81
N LYS A 87 10.79 17.11 -11.47
CA LYS A 87 9.68 16.21 -11.09
C LYS A 87 10.12 14.77 -10.77
N ALA A 88 11.14 14.25 -11.44
CA ALA A 88 11.67 12.92 -11.18
C ALA A 88 12.24 12.79 -9.75
N LYS A 89 12.89 13.86 -9.25
CA LYS A 89 13.44 13.90 -7.89
C LYS A 89 12.33 13.93 -6.84
N TYR A 90 11.26 14.70 -7.07
CA TYR A 90 10.09 14.67 -6.20
C TYR A 90 9.47 13.28 -6.08
N LEU A 91 9.31 12.60 -7.22
CA LEU A 91 8.74 11.26 -7.26
C LEU A 91 9.61 10.29 -6.46
N PHE A 92 10.93 10.35 -6.66
CA PHE A 92 11.87 9.54 -5.91
C PHE A 92 11.84 9.82 -4.40
N ASP A 93 11.88 11.09 -4.01
CA ASP A 93 11.78 11.50 -2.59
C ASP A 93 10.46 11.02 -1.97
N SER A 94 9.36 11.12 -2.73
CA SER A 94 8.04 10.65 -2.30
C SER A 94 7.96 9.13 -2.12
N LEU A 95 8.58 8.36 -3.02
CA LEU A 95 8.69 6.90 -2.92
C LEU A 95 9.47 6.51 -1.67
N ILE A 96 10.60 7.16 -1.38
CA ILE A 96 11.39 6.92 -0.17
C ILE A 96 10.56 7.24 1.07
N THR A 97 9.96 8.43 1.13
CA THR A 97 9.11 8.82 2.25
C THR A 97 7.99 7.81 2.47
N GLN A 98 7.29 7.39 1.41
CA GLN A 98 6.19 6.45 1.55
C GLN A 98 6.65 5.06 1.99
N THR A 99 7.82 4.61 1.52
CA THR A 99 8.43 3.35 1.98
C THR A 99 8.79 3.42 3.46
N MET A 100 9.36 4.52 3.93
CA MET A 100 9.67 4.72 5.36
C MET A 100 8.40 4.74 6.22
N LEU A 101 7.31 5.34 5.72
CA LEU A 101 6.02 5.31 6.42
C LEU A 101 5.45 3.88 6.50
N ASN A 102 5.57 3.09 5.44
CA ASN A 102 5.17 1.67 5.47
C ASN A 102 5.99 0.87 6.50
N VAL A 103 7.30 1.12 6.61
CA VAL A 103 8.12 0.54 7.69
C VAL A 103 7.59 0.92 9.07
N MET A 104 7.28 2.21 9.30
CA MET A 104 6.72 2.66 10.58
C MET A 104 5.39 2.00 10.93
N ILE A 105 4.51 1.79 9.94
CA ILE A 105 3.24 1.08 10.12
C ILE A 105 3.51 -0.36 10.57
N ILE A 106 4.38 -1.08 9.86
CA ILE A 106 4.73 -2.47 10.19
C ILE A 106 5.38 -2.56 11.57
N LEU A 107 6.29 -1.65 11.92
CA LEU A 107 6.90 -1.61 13.25
C LEU A 107 5.86 -1.42 14.36
N THR A 108 4.87 -0.54 14.13
CA THR A 108 3.79 -0.30 15.09
C THR A 108 2.94 -1.54 15.31
N ILE A 109 2.59 -2.26 14.24
CA ILE A 109 1.82 -3.51 14.33
C ILE A 109 2.66 -4.62 14.96
N THR A 110 3.94 -4.74 14.59
CA THR A 110 4.88 -5.69 15.18
C THR A 110 4.96 -5.49 16.69
N LEU A 111 5.16 -4.25 17.14
CA LEU A 111 5.19 -3.91 18.56
C LEU A 111 3.88 -4.29 19.26
N THR A 112 2.74 -4.05 18.60
CA THR A 112 1.43 -4.45 19.13
C THR A 112 1.31 -5.97 19.25
N GLY A 113 1.78 -6.73 18.25
CA GLY A 113 1.79 -8.19 18.26
C GLY A 113 2.70 -8.80 19.34
N LEU A 114 3.87 -8.21 19.54
CA LEU A 114 4.79 -8.61 20.60
C LEU A 114 4.21 -8.36 22.00
N LEU A 115 3.57 -7.21 22.21
CA LEU A 115 3.08 -6.80 23.54
C LEU A 115 1.75 -7.46 23.92
N PHE A 116 0.84 -7.64 22.96
CA PHE A 116 -0.55 -8.05 23.23
C PHE A 116 -0.97 -9.34 22.53
N GLY A 117 -0.24 -9.77 21.48
CA GLY A 117 -0.61 -10.90 20.64
C GLY A 117 0.16 -12.18 20.88
N ASN A 118 1.08 -12.20 21.85
CA ASN A 118 2.03 -13.30 22.07
C ASN A 118 2.78 -13.70 20.79
N MET A 119 3.03 -12.73 19.90
CA MET A 119 3.76 -12.97 18.67
C MET A 119 5.26 -13.07 18.95
N THR A 120 5.95 -13.96 18.25
CA THR A 120 7.42 -14.03 18.21
C THR A 120 7.92 -13.56 16.85
N ILE A 121 9.08 -12.89 16.82
CA ILE A 121 9.75 -12.53 15.56
C ILE A 121 10.60 -13.73 15.14
N GLU A 122 10.04 -14.55 14.26
CA GLU A 122 10.72 -15.68 13.64
C GLU A 122 11.10 -15.37 12.19
N PHE A 123 11.94 -16.22 11.60
CA PHE A 123 12.42 -16.02 10.23
C PHE A 123 11.28 -15.94 9.21
N ASP A 124 10.22 -16.72 9.38
CA ASP A 124 9.07 -16.67 8.48
C ASP A 124 8.27 -15.37 8.60
N TYR A 125 8.16 -14.79 9.80
CA TYR A 125 7.59 -13.44 9.95
C TYR A 125 8.39 -12.40 9.15
N ILE A 126 9.72 -12.47 9.22
CA ILE A 126 10.60 -11.56 8.49
C ILE A 126 10.38 -11.72 6.97
N LYS A 127 10.31 -12.95 6.46
CA LYS A 127 9.99 -13.20 5.04
C LYS A 127 8.64 -12.61 4.66
N MET A 128 7.60 -12.85 5.46
CA MET A 128 6.25 -12.34 5.20
C MET A 128 6.23 -10.81 5.15
N VAL A 129 6.91 -10.14 6.10
CA VAL A 129 7.07 -8.68 6.11
C VAL A 129 7.86 -8.18 4.90
N SER A 130 8.91 -8.89 4.48
CA SER A 130 9.67 -8.53 3.26
C SER A 130 8.81 -8.61 2.01
N ILE A 131 8.00 -9.66 1.86
CA ILE A 131 7.05 -9.80 0.76
C ILE A 131 6.00 -8.67 0.81
N LEU A 132 5.48 -8.35 2.00
CA LEU A 132 4.52 -7.24 2.18
C LEU A 132 5.14 -5.89 1.80
N MET A 133 6.39 -5.63 2.20
CA MET A 133 7.10 -4.40 1.85
C MET A 133 7.31 -4.29 0.33
N TYR A 134 7.70 -5.40 -0.31
CA TYR A 134 7.84 -5.45 -1.77
C TYR A 134 6.50 -5.22 -2.47
N TYR A 135 5.45 -5.93 -2.04
CA TYR A 135 4.10 -5.75 -2.54
C TYR A 135 3.57 -4.33 -2.29
N GLY A 136 3.96 -3.71 -1.17
CA GLY A 136 3.60 -2.35 -0.81
C GLY A 136 3.90 -1.31 -1.88
N PHE A 137 4.96 -1.50 -2.70
CA PHE A 137 5.27 -0.62 -3.83
C PHE A 137 4.11 -0.53 -4.83
N TYR A 138 3.33 -1.61 -4.99
CA TYR A 138 2.14 -1.61 -5.86
C TYR A 138 1.16 -0.51 -5.43
N TYR A 139 0.86 -0.42 -4.13
CA TYR A 139 -0.04 0.61 -3.59
C TYR A 139 0.54 2.01 -3.65
N ILE A 140 1.86 2.14 -3.51
CA ILE A 140 2.52 3.44 -3.66
C ILE A 140 2.32 3.94 -5.10
N ILE A 141 2.54 3.08 -6.10
CA ILE A 141 2.42 3.46 -7.51
C ILE A 141 0.96 3.72 -7.89
N ILE A 142 0.03 2.88 -7.45
CA ILE A 142 -1.42 3.12 -7.64
C ILE A 142 -1.84 4.45 -6.99
N GLY A 143 -1.41 4.70 -5.75
CA GLY A 143 -1.64 5.95 -5.05
C GLY A 143 -1.11 7.16 -5.82
N TYR A 144 0.11 7.06 -6.37
CA TYR A 144 0.67 8.08 -7.25
C TYR A 144 -0.19 8.31 -8.50
N ILE A 145 -0.58 7.25 -9.22
CA ILE A 145 -1.42 7.36 -10.42
C ILE A 145 -2.73 8.08 -10.07
N LEU A 146 -3.43 7.65 -9.02
CA LEU A 146 -4.66 8.30 -8.55
C LEU A 146 -4.44 9.77 -8.22
N GLY A 147 -3.40 10.10 -7.45
CA GLY A 147 -3.04 11.46 -7.07
C GLY A 147 -2.73 12.37 -8.27
N THR A 148 -2.14 11.79 -9.33
CA THR A 148 -1.92 12.54 -10.56
C THR A 148 -3.21 12.75 -11.33
N LEU A 149 -4.05 11.72 -11.49
CA LEU A 149 -5.25 11.75 -12.33
C LEU A 149 -6.37 12.61 -11.74
N PHE A 150 -6.65 12.47 -10.45
CA PHE A 150 -7.75 13.14 -9.76
C PHE A 150 -7.28 14.34 -8.93
N ASP A 151 -8.15 15.32 -8.72
CA ASP A 151 -7.93 16.44 -7.81
C ASP A 151 -8.13 16.04 -6.33
N ASP A 152 -7.69 16.91 -5.41
CA ASP A 152 -7.70 16.69 -3.96
C ASP A 152 -9.12 16.49 -3.41
N GLU A 153 -10.10 17.22 -3.94
CA GLU A 153 -11.50 17.15 -3.50
C GLU A 153 -12.14 15.81 -3.91
N THR A 154 -11.93 15.39 -5.17
CA THR A 154 -12.37 14.07 -5.64
C THR A 154 -11.76 12.95 -4.80
N LEU A 155 -10.44 12.95 -4.58
CA LEU A 155 -9.77 11.88 -3.82
C LEU A 155 -10.15 11.84 -2.35
N THR A 156 -10.46 12.99 -1.75
CA THR A 156 -10.98 13.03 -0.38
C THR A 156 -12.29 12.25 -0.26
N SER A 157 -13.06 12.15 -1.35
CA SER A 157 -14.33 11.41 -1.40
C SER A 157 -14.18 9.95 -1.85
N VAL A 158 -13.36 9.68 -2.87
CA VAL A 158 -13.33 8.37 -3.54
C VAL A 158 -12.17 7.46 -3.12
N SER A 159 -11.12 7.99 -2.49
CA SER A 159 -9.93 7.19 -2.15
C SER A 159 -10.26 6.03 -1.21
N PHE A 160 -11.05 6.29 -0.17
CA PHE A 160 -11.46 5.25 0.78
C PHE A 160 -12.31 4.14 0.15
N PRO A 161 -13.36 4.44 -0.65
CA PRO A 161 -14.06 3.42 -1.44
C PRO A 161 -13.12 2.59 -2.34
N ILE A 162 -12.17 3.24 -3.02
CA ILE A 162 -11.18 2.53 -3.86
C ILE A 162 -10.31 1.60 -3.01
N PHE A 163 -9.80 2.09 -1.88
CA PHE A 163 -9.04 1.30 -0.92
C PHE A 163 -9.84 0.09 -0.43
N MET A 164 -11.11 0.28 -0.05
CA MET A 164 -11.98 -0.82 0.38
C MET A 164 -12.20 -1.84 -0.74
N GLY A 165 -12.39 -1.38 -1.99
CA GLY A 165 -12.45 -2.25 -3.16
C GLY A 165 -11.19 -3.11 -3.32
N PHE A 166 -10.01 -2.49 -3.19
CA PHE A 166 -8.73 -3.22 -3.18
C PHE A 166 -8.64 -4.22 -2.02
N MET A 167 -9.08 -3.86 -0.82
CA MET A 167 -9.05 -4.78 0.31
C MET A 167 -9.96 -5.99 0.07
N LEU A 168 -11.17 -5.81 -0.47
CA LEU A 168 -12.11 -6.89 -0.75
C LEU A 168 -11.56 -7.90 -1.77
N ILE A 169 -10.90 -7.42 -2.83
CA ILE A 169 -10.28 -8.30 -3.84
C ILE A 169 -8.98 -8.97 -3.35
N ASN A 170 -8.42 -8.52 -2.24
CA ASN A 170 -7.25 -9.18 -1.65
C ASN A 170 -7.60 -10.25 -0.61
N LEU A 171 -8.87 -10.34 -0.18
CA LEU A 171 -9.29 -11.38 0.75
C LEU A 171 -9.27 -12.73 0.03
N THR A 172 -8.30 -13.60 0.32
CA THR A 172 -8.24 -14.91 -0.35
C THR A 172 -9.42 -15.82 0.02
N PRO A 173 -9.84 -16.72 -0.89
CA PRO A 173 -10.97 -17.62 -0.66
C PRO A 173 -10.82 -18.54 0.55
N ASN A 174 -9.58 -18.82 0.97
CA ASN A 174 -9.29 -19.66 2.13
C ASN A 174 -9.52 -18.93 3.47
N ALA A 175 -9.52 -17.59 3.48
CA ALA A 175 -9.77 -16.76 4.66
C ALA A 175 -11.27 -16.63 4.95
N VAL A 176 -12.08 -16.56 3.89
CA VAL A 176 -13.54 -16.44 3.97
C VAL A 176 -14.09 -17.34 2.88
N SER A 177 -14.62 -18.51 3.24
CA SER A 177 -15.33 -19.36 2.30
C SER A 177 -16.62 -18.67 1.86
N PHE A 178 -16.52 -17.74 0.91
CA PHE A 178 -17.67 -17.24 0.17
C PHE A 178 -18.15 -18.38 -0.74
N ASN A 179 -18.81 -19.37 -0.14
CA ASN A 179 -19.32 -20.61 -0.76
C ASN A 179 -20.38 -20.36 -1.88
N GLY A 180 -20.47 -19.15 -2.44
CA GLY A 180 -21.46 -18.79 -3.46
C GLY A 180 -20.94 -17.93 -4.62
N LEU A 181 -19.69 -17.47 -4.62
CA LEU A 181 -19.20 -16.51 -5.63
C LEU A 181 -17.89 -16.96 -6.26
N LYS A 182 -17.92 -18.06 -7.03
CA LYS A 182 -16.78 -18.54 -7.84
C LYS A 182 -16.18 -17.41 -8.70
N PHE A 183 -17.05 -16.55 -9.23
CA PHE A 183 -16.69 -15.33 -9.95
C PHE A 183 -15.74 -14.41 -9.15
N LEU A 184 -15.97 -14.22 -7.85
CA LEU A 184 -15.12 -13.37 -7.02
C LEU A 184 -13.71 -13.97 -6.94
N GLY A 185 -13.58 -15.28 -6.71
CA GLY A 185 -12.28 -15.95 -6.69
C GLY A 185 -11.51 -15.83 -8.01
N ASP A 186 -12.21 -15.84 -9.15
CA ASP A 186 -11.59 -15.65 -10.46
C ASP A 186 -11.14 -14.19 -10.68
N VAL A 187 -11.93 -13.22 -10.23
CA VAL A 187 -11.56 -11.79 -10.26
C VAL A 187 -10.35 -11.52 -9.37
N GLN A 188 -10.28 -12.13 -8.19
CA GLN A 188 -9.17 -11.93 -7.25
C GLN A 188 -7.81 -12.33 -7.85
N LYS A 189 -7.76 -13.41 -8.65
CA LYS A 189 -6.55 -13.87 -9.35
C LYS A 189 -6.00 -12.87 -10.38
N ILE A 190 -6.80 -11.90 -10.80
CA ILE A 190 -6.34 -10.82 -11.70
C ILE A 190 -5.47 -9.82 -10.94
N PHE A 191 -5.57 -9.76 -9.61
CA PHE A 191 -4.89 -8.78 -8.79
C PHE A 191 -3.70 -9.39 -8.04
N PRO A 192 -2.61 -8.61 -7.86
CA PRO A 192 -1.41 -9.12 -7.21
C PRO A 192 -1.62 -9.46 -5.73
N GLY A 193 -2.67 -8.95 -5.09
CA GLY A 193 -2.96 -9.25 -3.69
C GLY A 193 -3.40 -10.70 -3.46
N TYR A 194 -3.95 -11.38 -4.47
CA TYR A 194 -4.20 -12.82 -4.39
C TYR A 194 -2.89 -13.57 -4.20
N TYR A 195 -1.90 -13.32 -5.06
CA TYR A 195 -0.59 -13.96 -5.02
C TYR A 195 0.22 -13.57 -3.78
N PHE A 196 0.05 -12.34 -3.28
CA PHE A 196 0.59 -11.96 -1.98
C PHE A 196 0.09 -12.91 -0.88
N ASN A 197 -1.22 -13.07 -0.74
CA ASN A 197 -1.78 -13.94 0.30
C ASN A 197 -1.45 -15.42 0.07
N ASP A 198 -1.39 -15.88 -1.19
CA ASP A 198 -1.00 -17.25 -1.52
C ASP A 198 0.45 -17.52 -1.08
N ALA A 199 1.37 -16.58 -1.33
CA ALA A 199 2.76 -16.66 -0.89
C ALA A 199 2.89 -16.70 0.64
N ILE A 200 2.07 -15.94 1.38
CA ILE A 200 2.05 -15.96 2.84
C ILE A 200 1.55 -17.32 3.35
N SER A 201 0.50 -17.88 2.72
CA SER A 201 -0.05 -19.17 3.12
C SER A 201 0.87 -20.36 2.83
N HIS A 202 1.73 -20.24 1.82
CA HIS A 202 2.70 -21.25 1.41
C HIS A 202 4.15 -20.84 1.74
N ILE A 203 4.38 -20.05 2.80
CA ILE A 203 5.70 -19.45 3.11
C ILE A 203 6.85 -20.47 3.25
N HIS A 204 6.52 -21.73 3.57
CA HIS A 204 7.48 -22.82 3.70
C HIS A 204 7.81 -23.52 2.36
N ASP A 205 7.01 -23.29 1.31
CA ASP A 205 7.24 -23.80 -0.04
C ASP A 205 7.95 -22.72 -0.89
N SER A 206 9.28 -22.78 -0.89
CA SER A 206 10.12 -21.82 -1.61
C SER A 206 9.80 -21.73 -3.11
N GLN A 207 9.37 -22.84 -3.73
CA GLN A 207 9.05 -22.84 -5.16
C GLN A 207 7.78 -22.06 -5.44
N LYS A 208 6.71 -22.30 -4.66
CA LYS A 208 5.47 -21.53 -4.77
C LYS A 208 5.67 -20.05 -4.47
N VAL A 209 6.36 -19.73 -3.38
CA VAL A 209 6.66 -18.33 -3.00
C VAL A 209 7.40 -17.60 -4.14
N MET A 210 8.34 -18.27 -4.81
CA MET A 210 9.07 -17.68 -5.93
C MET A 210 8.16 -17.42 -7.15
N VAL A 211 7.23 -18.33 -7.44
CA VAL A 211 6.23 -18.14 -8.51
C VAL A 211 5.33 -16.94 -8.20
N ASP A 212 4.77 -16.88 -7.00
CA ASP A 212 3.90 -15.80 -6.58
C ASP A 212 4.62 -14.44 -6.58
N PHE A 213 5.86 -14.41 -6.08
CA PHE A 213 6.72 -13.23 -6.14
C PHE A 213 6.99 -12.79 -7.59
N GLY A 214 7.22 -13.73 -8.50
CA GLY A 214 7.34 -13.45 -9.94
C GLY A 214 6.09 -12.81 -10.53
N ILE A 215 4.91 -13.31 -10.15
CA ILE A 215 3.64 -12.74 -10.61
C ILE A 215 3.39 -11.34 -10.03
N ILE A 216 3.70 -11.12 -8.75
CA ILE A 216 3.65 -9.77 -8.14
C ILE A 216 4.57 -8.82 -8.89
N SER A 217 5.78 -9.28 -9.25
CA SER A 217 6.77 -8.49 -10.00
C SER A 217 6.22 -8.08 -11.38
N ILE A 218 5.54 -8.98 -12.09
CA ILE A 218 4.87 -8.68 -13.36
C ILE A 218 3.82 -7.57 -13.18
N HIS A 219 2.97 -7.66 -12.15
CA HIS A 219 1.97 -6.63 -11.87
C HIS A 219 2.60 -5.28 -11.53
N LEU A 220 3.70 -5.26 -10.77
CA LEU A 220 4.46 -4.05 -10.50
C LEU A 220 4.98 -3.41 -11.79
N LEU A 221 5.54 -4.22 -12.71
CA LEU A 221 6.00 -3.73 -14.01
C LEU A 221 4.85 -3.17 -14.87
N ILE A 222 3.70 -3.82 -14.88
CA ILE A 222 2.49 -3.34 -15.57
C ILE A 222 2.09 -1.96 -15.04
N VAL A 223 1.99 -1.82 -13.72
CA VAL A 223 1.57 -0.54 -13.11
C VAL A 223 2.64 0.55 -13.28
N LEU A 224 3.93 0.22 -13.25
CA LEU A 224 5.00 1.15 -13.64
C LEU A 224 4.87 1.60 -15.10
N GLY A 225 4.52 0.68 -16.01
CA GLY A 225 4.20 1.00 -17.40
C GLY A 225 3.04 2.01 -17.53
N LEU A 226 1.99 1.84 -16.72
CA LEU A 226 0.85 2.77 -16.67
C LEU A 226 1.27 4.18 -16.24
N VAL A 227 2.21 4.33 -15.31
CA VAL A 227 2.75 5.65 -14.92
C VAL A 227 3.33 6.38 -16.13
N SER A 228 4.12 5.68 -16.95
CA SER A 228 4.71 6.23 -18.17
C SER A 228 3.63 6.71 -19.14
N ILE A 229 2.58 5.90 -19.37
CA ILE A 229 1.45 6.26 -20.25
C ILE A 229 0.71 7.50 -19.73
N VAL A 230 0.39 7.55 -18.43
CA VAL A 230 -0.30 8.69 -17.80
C VAL A 230 0.53 9.97 -17.92
N SER A 231 1.86 9.86 -17.74
CA SER A 231 2.77 10.99 -17.90
C SER A 231 2.80 11.54 -19.34
N MET A 232 2.81 10.66 -20.34
CA MET A 232 2.77 11.03 -21.76
C MET A 232 1.46 11.69 -22.15
N TYR A 233 0.32 11.10 -21.73
CA TYR A 233 -1.01 11.64 -22.00
C TYR A 233 -1.17 13.06 -21.46
N LYS A 234 -0.69 13.33 -20.24
CA LYS A 234 -0.71 14.67 -19.66
C LYS A 234 0.14 15.67 -20.45
N LYS A 235 1.35 15.29 -20.83
CA LYS A 235 2.25 16.15 -21.64
C LYS A 235 1.58 16.57 -22.95
N TYR A 236 0.92 15.62 -23.62
CA TYR A 236 0.19 15.87 -24.87
C TYR A 236 -0.98 16.85 -24.67
N ARG A 237 -1.81 16.67 -23.62
CA ARG A 237 -2.94 17.56 -23.34
C ARG A 237 -2.49 18.99 -23.00
N THR A 238 -1.40 19.16 -22.24
CA THR A 238 -0.88 20.51 -21.91
C THR A 238 -0.25 21.22 -23.11
N GLY A 239 0.32 20.50 -24.08
CA GLY A 239 0.87 21.10 -25.30
C GLY A 239 -0.17 21.49 -26.35
N ARG A 240 -1.43 21.05 -26.19
CA ARG A 240 -2.54 21.39 -27.10
C ARG A 240 -3.34 22.61 -26.66
N ASN A 241 -3.13 23.08 -25.43
CA ASN A 241 -3.81 24.21 -24.80
C ASN A 241 -2.89 25.43 -24.61
N ALA A 242 -1.72 25.42 -25.23
CA ALA A 242 -0.76 26.52 -25.29
C ALA A 242 -0.64 26.99 -26.74
#